data_AF-A0A7X0CJN0-F1
#
_entry.id   AF-A0A7X0CJN0-F1
#
_cell.length_a   1.000
_cell.length_b   1.000
_cell.length_c   1.000
_cell.angle_alpha   90.00
_cell.angle_beta   90.00
_cell.angle_gamma   90.00
#
_symmetry.space_group_name_H-M   'P 1'
#
loop_
_entity.id
_entity.type
_entity.pdbx_description
1 polymer ?
#
loop_
_entity_poly.entity_id
_entity_poly.type
_entity_poly.pdbx_seq_one_letter_code
_entity_poly.pdbx_strand_id
1 'polypeptide(L)' 'MLTKDKVKELVDHMPETFSVDDIVGEIILLQKIEMSRKQIQDGDFLTEEEFDKEIDQWD' A
#
# COMPACT_ATOMS: atom_id res chain seq x y z
N MET A 1 -2.05 -9.12 -3.74
CA MET A 1 -1.18 -9.94 -2.84
C MET A 1 0.25 -9.79 -3.34
N LEU A 2 1.22 -9.62 -2.44
CA LEU A 2 2.62 -9.42 -2.85
C LEU A 2 3.19 -10.72 -3.45
N THR A 3 3.82 -10.63 -4.62
CA THR A 3 4.45 -11.77 -5.29
C THR A 3 5.95 -11.57 -5.39
N LYS A 4 6.69 -12.68 -5.49
CA LYS A 4 8.14 -12.67 -5.69
C LYS A 4 8.53 -11.84 -6.92
N ASP A 5 7.78 -11.95 -8.01
CA ASP A 5 8.09 -11.25 -9.25
C ASP A 5 7.95 -9.73 -9.11
N LYS A 6 6.90 -9.25 -8.41
CA LYS A 6 6.75 -7.83 -8.11
C LYS A 6 7.85 -7.27 -7.19
N VAL A 7 8.34 -8.09 -6.26
CA VAL A 7 9.48 -7.69 -5.41
C VAL A 7 10.76 -7.60 -6.23
N LYS A 8 10.97 -8.51 -7.18
CA LYS A 8 12.12 -8.43 -8.10
C LYS A 8 12.05 -7.19 -8.98
N GLU A 9 10.89 -6.90 -9.56
CA GLU A 9 10.66 -5.70 -10.37
C GLU A 9 10.92 -4.41 -9.56
N LEU A 10 10.48 -4.39 -8.29
CA LEU A 10 10.77 -3.29 -7.36
C LEU A 10 12.28 -3.11 -7.17
N VAL A 11 13.02 -4.20 -6.91
CA VAL A 11 14.48 -4.16 -6.75
C VAL A 11 15.18 -3.73 -8.04
N ASP A 12 14.68 -4.14 -9.21
CA ASP A 12 15.22 -3.74 -10.53
C ASP A 12 15.08 -2.22 -10.79
N HIS A 13 14.29 -1.51 -9.98
CA HIS A 13 14.11 -0.06 -10.05
C HIS A 13 14.77 0.70 -8.89
N MET A 14 15.37 -0.01 -7.93
CA MET A 14 16.10 0.61 -6.83
C MET A 14 17.48 1.11 -7.29
N PRO A 15 18.05 2.10 -6.59
CA PRO A 15 19.43 2.53 -6.83
C PRO A 15 20.42 1.38 -6.61
N GLU A 16 21.61 1.45 -7.23
CA GLU A 16 22.70 0.47 -7.03
C GLU A 16 23.09 0.27 -5.56
N THR A 17 22.89 1.30 -4.73
CA THR A 17 23.09 1.25 -3.28
C THR A 17 21.85 1.75 -2.56
N PHE A 18 21.34 0.95 -1.64
CA PHE A 18 20.22 1.30 -0.76
C PHE A 18 20.42 0.63 0.60
N SER A 19 19.74 1.14 1.63
CA SER A 19 19.73 0.55 2.96
C SER A 19 18.63 -0.51 3.08
N VAL A 20 18.73 -1.36 4.11
CA VAL A 20 17.66 -2.33 4.40
C VAL A 20 16.33 -1.62 4.69
N ASP A 21 16.37 -0.45 5.33
CA ASP A 21 15.17 0.32 5.66
C ASP A 21 14.45 0.81 4.39
N ASP A 22 15.19 1.19 3.35
CA ASP A 22 14.63 1.65 2.08
C ASP A 22 13.81 0.54 1.40
N ILE A 23 14.39 -0.66 1.25
CA ILE A 23 13.67 -1.78 0.60
C ILE A 23 12.48 -2.26 1.43
N VAL A 24 12.57 -2.23 2.77
CA VAL A 24 11.45 -2.57 3.65
C VAL A 24 10.32 -1.56 3.47
N GLY A 25 10.62 -0.26 3.41
CA GLY A 25 9.65 0.80 3.15
C GLY A 25 8.92 0.60 1.82
N GLU A 26 9.66 0.36 0.74
CA GLU A 26 9.11 0.13 -0.60
C GLU A 26 8.21 -1.14 -0.64
N ILE A 27 8.63 -2.23 0.02
CA ILE A 27 7.83 -3.45 0.12
C ILE A 27 6.51 -3.21 0.87
N ILE A 28 6.55 -2.47 1.99
CA ILE A 28 5.35 -2.13 2.77
C ILE A 28 4.39 -1.28 1.93
N LEU A 29 4.91 -0.30 1.19
CA LEU A 29 4.12 0.55 0.31
C LEU A 29 3.43 -0.28 -0.77
N LEU A 30 4.18 -1.14 -1.46
CA LEU A 30 3.65 -2.04 -2.49
C LEU A 30 2.57 -2.97 -1.92
N GLN A 31 2.77 -3.50 -0.71
CA GLN A 31 1.77 -4.31 -0.03
C GLN A 31 0.48 -3.51 0.24
N LYS A 32 0.58 -2.28 0.74
CA LYS A 32 -0.58 -1.41 1.01
C LYS A 32 -1.38 -1.15 -0.27
N ILE A 33 -0.71 -0.83 -1.38
CA ILE A 33 -1.37 -0.60 -2.67
C ILE A 33 -2.15 -1.84 -3.12
N GLU A 34 -1.54 -3.02 -3.01
CA GLU A 34 -2.20 -4.29 -3.38
C GLU A 34 -3.37 -4.63 -2.47
N MET A 35 -3.30 -4.28 -1.19
CA MET A 35 -4.42 -4.40 -0.26
C MET A 35 -5.54 -3.44 -0.66
N SER A 36 -5.25 -2.15 -0.86
CA SER A 36 -6.26 -1.16 -1.24
C SER A 36 -6.97 -1.50 -2.54
N ARG A 37 -6.25 -2.03 -3.54
CA ARG A 37 -6.87 -2.53 -4.78
C ARG A 37 -7.88 -3.64 -4.51
N LYS A 38 -7.55 -4.57 -3.62
CA LYS A 38 -8.46 -5.65 -3.22
C LYS A 38 -9.66 -5.10 -2.44
N GLN A 39 -9.42 -4.17 -1.52
CA GLN A 39 -10.49 -3.52 -0.75
C GLN A 39 -11.51 -2.84 -1.68
N ILE A 40 -11.05 -2.08 -2.67
CA ILE A 40 -11.92 -1.47 -3.69
C ILE A 40 -12.73 -2.53 -4.45
N GLN A 41 -12.10 -3.64 -4.86
CA GLN A 41 -12.78 -4.75 -5.55
C GLN A 41 -13.86 -5.42 -4.68
N ASP A 42 -13.57 -5.55 -3.39
CA ASP A 42 -14.46 -6.18 -2.41
C ASP A 42 -15.54 -5.20 -1.89
N GLY A 43 -15.52 -3.94 -2.34
CA GLY A 43 -16.45 -2.89 -1.87
C GLY A 43 -16.11 -2.32 -0.50
N ASP A 44 -14.91 -2.59 0.01
CA ASP A 44 -14.37 -2.11 1.28
C ASP A 44 -13.74 -0.71 1.09
N PHE A 45 -14.58 0.29 0.88
CA PHE A 45 -14.19 1.69 0.79
C PHE A 45 -15.29 2.58 1.37
N LEU A 46 -14.91 3.79 1.76
CA LEU A 46 -15.83 4.82 2.22
C LEU A 46 -16.01 5.86 1.11
N THR A 47 -17.24 6.34 0.95
CA THR A 47 -17.51 7.60 0.26
C THR A 47 -17.03 8.78 1.11
N GLU A 48 -16.90 9.95 0.49
CA GLU A 48 -16.52 11.19 1.21
C GLU A 48 -17.44 11.43 2.42
N GLU A 49 -18.76 11.32 2.23
CA GLU A 49 -19.74 11.55 3.30
C GLU A 49 -19.67 10.52 4.44
N GLU A 50 -19.23 9.29 4.15
CA GLU A 50 -19.04 8.24 5.17
C GLU A 50 -17.73 8.46 5.92
N PHE A 51 -16.68 8.88 5.21
CA PHE A 51 -15.39 9.21 5.79
C PHE A 51 -15.49 10.40 6.74
N ASP A 52 -16.16 11.48 6.35
CA ASP A 52 -16.38 12.66 7.20
C ASP A 52 -17.06 12.27 8.53
N LYS A 53 -18.10 11.42 8.46
CA LYS A 53 -18.82 10.92 9.64
C LYS A 53 -17.96 10.03 10.53
N GLU A 54 -17.01 9.28 9.97
CA GLU A 54 -16.08 8.47 10.76
C GLU A 54 -15.07 9.35 11.49
N ILE A 55 -14.50 10.35 10.79
CA ILE A 55 -13.52 11.28 11.36
C ILE A 55 -14.13 12.12 12.48
N ASP A 56 -15.38 12.56 12.33
CA ASP A 56 -16.12 13.29 13.37
C ASP A 56 -16.28 12.49 14.68
N GLN A 57 -16.11 11.16 14.67
CA GLN A 57 -16.17 10.31 15.86
C GLN A 57 -14.82 10.14 16.56
N TRP A 58 -13.73 10.68 16.01
CA TRP A 58 -12.37 10.51 16.53
C TRP A 58 -11.94 11.63 17.50
N ASP A 59 -12.84 12.57 17.80
CA ASP A 59 -12.71 13.63 18.81
C ASP A 59 -12.87 13.12 20.27
#